data_AF-A0AA37MAV8-F1
#
_entry.id   AF-A0AA37MAV8-F1
#
_cell.length_a   1.000
_cell.length_b   1.000
_cell.length_c   1.000
_cell.angle_alpha   90.00
_cell.angle_beta   90.00
_cell.angle_gamma   90.00
#
_symmetry.space_group_name_H-M   'P 1'
#
loop_
_entity.id
_entity.type
_entity.pdbx_description
1 polymer ?
#
loop_
_entity_poly.entity_id
_entity_poly.type
_entity_poly.pdbx_seq_one_letter_code
_entity_poly.pdbx_strand_id
1 'polypeptide(L)'
;MVEPRGSRDQGNVDAGSRLPPAPSLFRRFLPQIDHRTTGEVLQHPRFAEMRRHYIATTMAQYEFANFPGGWQSTIYRVAAIGAIVCLHAAYDSADRATWPTLARFKEAMATFGLSSARQIDDFVARLVETGYVVLARVATDGRLRLLKPTEQLLDWDRTGLAGYYEALRILYPDTGYDLPVARDREFQLAMRKASTSYFPQIAAFIREDTDLLPFLSMYQGVHILMHVIDLNLEPQSRPVRERDLAGLQRRFGISRSHIRNTLSTAEAAGLITVSGRSQRLIAATPRGLAAIDRFIANTLASHDLGYRMAIAEFGHAADPRDRPDRPQR
;
A
#
# COMPACT_ATOMS: atom_id res chain seq x y z
N MET A 1 -54.81 -45.18 -5.07
CA MET A 1 -53.56 -45.97 -4.91
C MET A 1 -52.64 -45.55 -6.07
N VAL A 2 -52.11 -44.33 -6.00
CA VAL A 2 -50.70 -43.94 -5.73
C VAL A 2 -49.78 -44.17 -6.94
N GLU A 3 -49.55 -43.10 -7.69
CA GLU A 3 -48.39 -42.89 -8.59
C GLU A 3 -47.07 -42.77 -7.81
N PRO A 4 -45.93 -42.97 -8.50
CA PRO A 4 -44.83 -41.99 -8.40
C PRO A 4 -44.29 -41.64 -9.80
N ARG A 5 -44.35 -40.37 -10.26
CA ARG A 5 -43.47 -39.21 -9.98
C ARG A 5 -41.96 -39.46 -10.06
N GLY A 6 -41.32 -38.79 -11.02
CA GLY A 6 -40.26 -37.83 -10.68
C GLY A 6 -38.92 -37.98 -11.38
N SER A 7 -38.80 -37.32 -12.53
CA SER A 7 -37.58 -36.81 -13.15
C SER A 7 -36.63 -36.14 -12.14
N ARG A 8 -35.31 -36.39 -12.24
CA ARG A 8 -34.28 -35.51 -11.68
C ARG A 8 -33.45 -34.91 -12.79
N ASP A 9 -33.89 -33.71 -13.13
CA ASP A 9 -33.19 -32.67 -13.84
C ASP A 9 -31.84 -32.36 -13.18
N GLN A 10 -30.78 -32.35 -13.98
CA GLN A 10 -29.44 -31.92 -13.59
C GLN A 10 -29.45 -30.39 -13.53
N GLY A 11 -29.83 -29.87 -12.37
CA GLY A 11 -29.80 -28.45 -12.06
C GLY A 11 -28.38 -27.89 -12.15
N ASN A 12 -28.16 -27.17 -13.25
CA ASN A 12 -27.17 -26.12 -13.47
C ASN A 12 -26.96 -25.26 -12.21
N VAL A 13 -25.81 -25.43 -11.54
CA VAL A 13 -25.38 -24.59 -10.41
C VAL A 13 -24.56 -23.44 -10.98
N ASP A 14 -25.19 -22.56 -11.75
CA ASP A 14 -24.56 -21.32 -12.18
C ASP A 14 -25.60 -20.20 -12.26
N ALA A 15 -25.69 -19.46 -11.15
CA ALA A 15 -26.22 -18.10 -10.99
C ALA A 15 -26.48 -17.84 -9.50
N GLY A 16 -25.46 -18.01 -8.66
CA GLY A 16 -25.47 -17.44 -7.32
C GLY A 16 -25.53 -15.92 -7.49
N SER A 17 -26.67 -15.33 -7.14
CA SER A 17 -26.92 -13.89 -7.16
C SER A 17 -25.83 -13.16 -6.38
N ARG A 18 -24.81 -12.67 -7.09
CA ARG A 18 -23.86 -11.71 -6.54
C ARG A 18 -24.67 -10.45 -6.28
N LEU A 19 -24.97 -10.19 -5.01
CA LEU A 19 -25.44 -8.88 -4.60
C LEU A 19 -24.58 -7.82 -5.28
N PRO A 20 -25.17 -6.78 -5.89
CA PRO A 20 -24.40 -5.74 -6.52
C PRO A 20 -23.44 -5.15 -5.47
N PRO A 21 -22.18 -4.86 -5.84
CA PRO A 21 -21.22 -4.29 -4.91
C PRO A 21 -21.77 -3.02 -4.27
N ALA A 22 -21.40 -2.80 -3.01
CA ALA A 22 -21.92 -1.68 -2.24
C ALA A 22 -21.66 -0.34 -2.98
N PRO A 23 -22.67 0.56 -3.10
CA PRO A 23 -22.51 1.82 -3.82
C PRO A 23 -21.38 2.71 -3.31
N SER A 24 -20.98 2.55 -2.04
CA SER A 24 -19.85 3.25 -1.44
C SER A 24 -18.52 2.93 -2.14
N LEU A 25 -18.37 1.75 -2.76
CA LEU A 25 -17.14 1.37 -3.46
C LEU A 25 -16.89 2.18 -4.73
N PHE A 26 -17.93 2.79 -5.30
CA PHE A 26 -17.85 3.63 -6.50
C PHE A 26 -17.76 5.12 -6.17
N ARG A 27 -17.52 5.45 -4.90
CA ARG A 27 -17.23 6.82 -4.50
C ARG A 27 -15.74 7.08 -4.65
N ARG A 28 -15.43 8.18 -5.33
CA ARG A 28 -14.08 8.73 -5.42
C ARG A 28 -13.65 9.28 -4.06
N PHE A 29 -12.37 9.11 -3.73
CA PHE A 29 -11.81 9.66 -2.48
C PHE A 29 -11.84 11.19 -2.48
N LEU A 30 -11.56 11.78 -3.63
CA LEU A 30 -11.74 13.19 -3.95
C LEU A 30 -12.70 13.32 -5.14
N PRO A 31 -13.99 13.67 -4.93
CA PRO A 31 -15.00 13.71 -5.99
C PRO A 31 -14.64 14.59 -7.19
N GLN A 32 -13.85 15.64 -6.97
CA GLN A 32 -13.43 16.61 -7.96
C GLN A 32 -12.30 16.15 -8.87
N ILE A 33 -11.63 15.04 -8.56
CA ILE A 33 -10.56 14.48 -9.41
C ILE A 33 -11.05 13.19 -10.02
N ASP A 34 -11.04 13.10 -11.34
CA ASP A 34 -11.49 11.93 -12.09
C ASP A 34 -10.47 10.79 -12.03
N HIS A 35 -10.50 10.05 -10.92
CA HIS A 35 -9.68 8.85 -10.68
C HIS A 35 -10.54 7.61 -10.57
N ARG A 36 -9.89 6.45 -10.73
CA ARG A 36 -10.47 5.12 -10.52
C ARG A 36 -10.94 4.95 -9.09
N THR A 37 -12.13 4.39 -8.95
CA THR A 37 -12.74 4.02 -7.68
C THR A 37 -12.36 2.59 -7.30
N THR A 38 -12.49 2.25 -6.02
CA THR A 38 -12.29 0.90 -5.51
C THR A 38 -13.18 -0.12 -6.24
N GLY A 39 -14.43 0.24 -6.50
CA GLY A 39 -15.41 -0.59 -7.21
C GLY A 39 -15.00 -0.88 -8.65
N GLU A 40 -14.54 0.14 -9.39
CA GLU A 40 -14.06 -0.04 -10.77
C GLU A 40 -12.84 -0.98 -10.84
N VAL A 41 -11.92 -0.88 -9.86
CA VAL A 41 -10.76 -1.76 -9.78
C VAL A 41 -11.20 -3.20 -9.48
N LEU A 42 -12.05 -3.40 -8.47
CA LEU A 42 -12.54 -4.74 -8.06
C LEU A 42 -13.34 -5.45 -9.16
N GLN A 43 -14.14 -4.71 -9.92
CA GLN A 43 -14.96 -5.29 -10.99
C GLN A 43 -14.19 -5.54 -12.29
N HIS A 44 -12.92 -5.12 -12.37
CA HIS A 44 -12.16 -5.26 -13.59
C HIS A 44 -11.95 -6.74 -13.95
N PRO A 45 -12.18 -7.18 -15.21
CA PRO A 45 -12.04 -8.59 -15.60
C PRO A 45 -10.65 -9.20 -15.31
N ARG A 46 -9.61 -8.35 -15.35
CA ARG A 46 -8.21 -8.75 -15.07
C ARG A 46 -7.81 -8.60 -13.60
N PHE A 47 -8.73 -8.33 -12.68
CA PHE A 47 -8.40 -8.10 -11.26
C PHE A 47 -7.63 -9.28 -10.64
N ALA A 48 -8.03 -10.52 -10.92
CA ALA A 48 -7.35 -11.71 -10.38
C ALA A 48 -5.92 -11.92 -10.91
N GLU A 49 -5.62 -11.43 -12.12
CA GLU A 49 -4.26 -11.39 -12.68
C GLU A 49 -3.44 -10.31 -12.00
N MET A 50 -3.99 -9.07 -11.97
CA MET A 50 -3.36 -7.93 -11.30
C MET A 50 -3.06 -8.22 -9.83
N ARG A 51 -3.98 -8.84 -9.09
CA ARG A 51 -3.78 -9.16 -7.67
C ARG A 51 -2.55 -10.01 -7.43
N ARG A 52 -2.31 -11.02 -8.27
CA ARG A 52 -1.11 -11.87 -8.18
C ARG A 52 0.16 -11.05 -8.40
N HIS A 53 0.15 -10.17 -9.41
CA HIS A 53 1.25 -9.22 -9.64
C HIS A 53 1.47 -8.29 -8.45
N TYR A 54 0.41 -7.68 -7.93
CA TYR A 54 0.45 -6.78 -6.78
C TYR A 54 1.02 -7.47 -5.55
N ILE A 55 0.55 -8.68 -5.22
CA ILE A 55 1.04 -9.43 -4.06
C ILE A 55 2.52 -9.75 -4.24
N ALA A 56 2.93 -10.29 -5.40
CA ALA A 56 4.34 -10.62 -5.65
C ALA A 56 5.27 -9.40 -5.51
N THR A 57 4.91 -8.29 -6.16
CA THR A 57 5.70 -7.05 -6.13
C THR A 57 5.74 -6.41 -4.75
N THR A 58 4.60 -6.33 -4.06
CA THR A 58 4.52 -5.81 -2.69
C THR A 58 5.34 -6.68 -1.73
N MET A 59 5.20 -8.00 -1.81
CA MET A 59 5.97 -8.92 -0.97
C MET A 59 7.48 -8.72 -1.12
N ALA A 60 7.96 -8.56 -2.36
CA ALA A 60 9.39 -8.30 -2.65
C ALA A 60 9.85 -6.93 -2.10
N GLN A 61 9.04 -5.88 -2.28
CA GLN A 61 9.38 -4.52 -1.86
C GLN A 61 9.51 -4.37 -0.33
N TYR A 62 8.69 -5.11 0.42
CA TYR A 62 8.63 -5.05 1.89
C TYR A 62 9.42 -6.16 2.58
N GLU A 63 10.26 -6.91 1.86
CA GLU A 63 11.22 -7.82 2.48
C GLU A 63 12.16 -7.08 3.43
N PHE A 64 12.61 -7.77 4.48
CA PHE A 64 13.46 -7.19 5.51
C PHE A 64 14.75 -6.58 4.95
N ALA A 65 15.31 -7.21 3.90
CA ALA A 65 16.52 -6.74 3.23
C ALA A 65 16.30 -5.44 2.43
N ASN A 66 15.06 -5.18 2.01
CA ASN A 66 14.71 -4.06 1.13
C ASN A 66 14.06 -2.91 1.91
N PHE A 67 13.39 -3.19 3.03
CA PHE A 67 12.65 -2.19 3.77
C PHE A 67 13.59 -1.16 4.45
N PRO A 68 13.34 0.16 4.28
CA PRO A 68 14.18 1.20 4.86
C PRO A 68 14.34 1.07 6.39
N GLY A 69 15.56 1.26 6.87
CA GLY A 69 15.91 1.09 8.28
C GLY A 69 16.31 -0.33 8.69
N GLY A 70 16.24 -1.32 7.79
CA GLY A 70 16.57 -2.72 8.09
C GLY A 70 15.69 -3.28 9.21
N TRP A 71 14.40 -2.92 9.17
CA TRP A 71 13.38 -3.27 10.15
C TRP A 71 12.19 -3.93 9.45
N GLN A 72 11.34 -4.61 10.21
CA GLN A 72 10.09 -5.15 9.70
C GLN A 72 9.12 -4.02 9.36
N SER A 73 8.36 -4.17 8.28
CA SER A 73 7.29 -3.24 7.95
C SER A 73 6.16 -3.29 8.98
N THR A 74 5.57 -2.13 9.25
CA THR A 74 4.29 -1.92 9.95
C THR A 74 3.75 -0.57 9.50
N ILE A 75 2.44 -0.37 9.60
CA ILE A 75 1.74 0.76 9.00
C ILE A 75 2.34 2.12 9.35
N TYR A 76 2.73 2.35 10.61
CA TYR A 76 3.30 3.63 11.01
C TYR A 76 4.66 3.89 10.36
N ARG A 77 5.48 2.85 10.12
CA ARG A 77 6.78 2.96 9.45
C ARG A 77 6.62 3.28 7.99
N VAL A 78 5.66 2.63 7.32
CA VAL A 78 5.33 2.91 5.92
C VAL A 78 4.82 4.35 5.77
N ALA A 79 3.90 4.77 6.63
CA ALA A 79 3.39 6.14 6.66
C ALA A 79 4.50 7.16 6.94
N ALA A 80 5.40 6.87 7.88
CA ALA A 80 6.56 7.72 8.20
C ALA A 80 7.49 7.91 7.00
N ILE A 81 7.86 6.83 6.30
CA ILE A 81 8.68 6.92 5.08
C ILE A 81 7.97 7.77 4.03
N GLY A 82 6.69 7.48 3.74
CA GLY A 82 5.92 8.23 2.77
C GLY A 82 5.83 9.72 3.12
N ALA A 83 5.58 10.05 4.39
CA ALA A 83 5.49 11.44 4.85
C ALA A 83 6.84 12.18 4.74
N ILE A 84 7.97 11.53 5.04
CA ILE A 84 9.31 12.13 4.82
C ILE A 84 9.51 12.49 3.35
N VAL A 85 9.20 11.56 2.43
CA VAL A 85 9.36 11.80 1.00
C VAL A 85 8.42 12.90 0.50
N CYS A 86 7.15 12.89 0.91
CA CYS A 86 6.17 13.91 0.52
C CYS A 86 6.53 15.31 1.05
N LEU A 87 6.94 15.41 2.32
CA LEU A 87 7.34 16.69 2.91
C LEU A 87 8.62 17.23 2.26
N HIS A 88 9.54 16.35 1.87
CA HIS A 88 10.70 16.74 1.08
C HIS A 88 10.32 17.23 -0.31
N ALA A 89 9.36 16.58 -0.97
CA ALA A 89 8.89 16.99 -2.30
C ALA A 89 8.11 18.31 -2.28
N ALA A 90 7.39 18.59 -1.20
CA ALA A 90 6.62 19.83 -1.00
C ALA A 90 7.43 20.97 -0.34
N TYR A 91 8.74 20.77 -0.14
CA TYR A 91 9.64 21.75 0.45
C TYR A 91 9.87 22.94 -0.49
N ASP A 92 9.61 24.15 0.00
CA ASP A 92 10.06 25.40 -0.59
C ASP A 92 11.14 26.04 0.30
N SER A 93 12.31 26.29 -0.28
CA SER A 93 13.42 26.94 0.42
C SER A 93 13.11 28.36 0.89
N ALA A 94 12.20 29.08 0.20
CA ALA A 94 11.80 30.44 0.53
C ALA A 94 10.73 30.51 1.63
N ASP A 95 9.90 29.47 1.79
CA ASP A 95 8.86 29.40 2.81
C ASP A 95 9.22 28.44 3.95
N ARG A 96 9.64 29.01 5.09
CA ARG A 96 10.00 28.27 6.30
C ARG A 96 8.88 27.37 6.83
N ALA A 97 7.61 27.70 6.58
CA ALA A 97 6.50 26.87 7.01
C ALA A 97 6.54 25.49 6.34
N THR A 98 7.02 25.40 5.10
CA THR A 98 7.09 24.15 4.32
C THR A 98 8.28 23.25 4.68
N TRP A 99 9.23 23.74 5.46
CA TRP A 99 10.50 23.06 5.70
C TRP A 99 10.31 21.70 6.38
N PRO A 100 10.92 20.61 5.87
CA PRO A 100 10.74 19.25 6.38
C PRO A 100 11.54 19.04 7.69
N THR A 101 11.19 19.79 8.72
CA THR A 101 11.74 19.65 10.06
C THR A 101 11.13 18.44 10.78
N LEU A 102 11.80 17.95 11.84
CA LEU A 102 11.25 16.90 12.69
C LEU A 102 9.90 17.29 13.32
N ALA A 103 9.70 18.58 13.64
CA ALA A 103 8.44 19.08 14.17
C ALA A 103 7.29 18.97 13.15
N ARG A 104 7.48 19.52 11.94
CA ARG A 104 6.49 19.41 10.85
C ARG A 104 6.21 17.96 10.47
N PHE A 105 7.23 17.11 10.50
CA PHE A 105 7.07 15.68 10.28
C PHE A 105 6.18 15.01 11.34
N LYS A 106 6.38 15.32 12.63
CA LYS A 106 5.51 14.83 13.71
C LYS A 106 4.07 15.33 13.58
N GLU A 107 3.87 16.58 13.17
CA GLU A 107 2.54 17.14 12.91
C GLU A 107 1.82 16.38 11.78
N ALA A 108 2.51 16.15 10.65
CA ALA A 108 1.98 15.33 9.56
C ALA A 108 1.67 13.89 10.02
N MET A 109 2.54 13.29 10.84
CA MET A 109 2.31 11.94 11.37
C MET A 109 1.12 11.87 12.33
N ALA A 110 0.81 12.96 13.04
CA ALA A 110 -0.34 13.02 13.93
C ALA A 110 -1.68 12.85 13.16
N THR A 111 -1.75 13.26 11.89
CA THR A 111 -2.93 13.05 11.02
C THR A 111 -3.29 11.58 10.86
N PHE A 112 -2.30 10.69 10.87
CA PHE A 112 -2.52 9.25 10.75
C PHE A 112 -2.93 8.60 12.07
N GLY A 113 -2.44 9.13 13.21
CA GLY A 113 -2.77 8.59 14.54
C GLY A 113 -2.21 7.17 14.79
N LEU A 114 -1.14 6.78 14.09
CA LEU A 114 -0.61 5.41 14.09
C LEU A 114 0.58 5.19 15.03
N SER A 115 1.15 6.24 15.62
CA SER A 115 2.38 6.15 16.42
C SER A 115 2.49 7.29 17.44
N SER A 116 3.18 7.01 18.54
CA SER A 116 3.61 8.05 19.49
C SER A 116 4.79 8.87 18.95
N ALA A 117 4.98 10.08 19.49
CA ALA A 117 6.11 10.94 19.12
C ALA A 117 7.47 10.25 19.35
N ARG A 118 7.60 9.43 20.40
CA ARG A 118 8.82 8.68 20.70
C ARG A 118 9.12 7.60 19.66
N GLN A 119 8.11 6.85 19.22
CA GLN A 119 8.29 5.85 18.16
C GLN A 119 8.71 6.49 16.83
N ILE A 120 8.22 7.70 16.57
CA ILE A 120 8.63 8.50 15.41
C ILE A 120 10.12 8.88 15.54
N ASP A 121 10.55 9.38 16.69
CA ASP A 121 11.96 9.73 16.95
C ASP A 121 12.89 8.52 16.78
N ASP A 122 12.55 7.39 17.38
CA ASP A 122 13.34 6.16 17.30
C ASP A 122 13.46 5.67 15.85
N PHE A 123 12.39 5.77 15.07
CA PHE A 123 12.42 5.36 13.66
C PHE A 123 13.21 6.33 12.79
N VAL A 124 13.09 7.64 12.99
CA VAL A 124 13.92 8.64 12.29
C VAL A 124 15.39 8.43 12.61
N ALA A 125 15.73 8.24 13.89
CA ALA A 125 17.11 7.95 14.30
C ALA A 125 17.65 6.72 13.57
N ARG A 126 16.84 5.66 13.44
CA ARG A 126 17.22 4.46 12.69
C ARG A 126 17.43 4.74 11.20
N LEU A 127 16.54 5.49 10.56
CA LEU A 127 16.69 5.86 9.15
C LEU A 127 17.96 6.70 8.90
N VAL A 128 18.35 7.54 9.87
CA VAL A 128 19.62 8.28 9.83
C VAL A 128 20.82 7.35 10.00
N GLU A 129 20.80 6.50 11.02
CA GLU A 129 21.86 5.52 11.30
C GLU A 129 22.13 4.61 10.09
N THR A 130 21.07 4.23 9.37
CA THR A 130 21.13 3.32 8.23
C THR A 130 21.26 4.02 6.87
N GLY A 131 21.41 5.35 6.85
CA GLY A 131 21.72 6.11 5.62
C GLY A 131 20.54 6.38 4.67
N TYR A 132 19.30 6.12 5.10
CA TYR A 132 18.09 6.43 4.30
C TYR A 132 17.67 7.90 4.43
N VAL A 133 18.04 8.56 5.53
CA VAL A 133 17.75 9.98 5.79
C VAL A 133 19.01 10.67 6.28
N VAL A 134 19.19 11.94 5.91
CA VAL A 134 20.20 12.81 6.49
C VAL A 134 19.55 14.02 7.16
N LEU A 135 20.14 14.46 8.27
CA LEU A 135 19.75 15.69 8.94
C LEU A 135 20.59 16.86 8.39
N ALA A 136 20.10 17.48 7.32
CA ALA A 136 20.79 18.58 6.65
C ALA A 136 20.75 19.86 7.50
N ARG A 137 21.90 20.54 7.66
CA ARG A 137 21.98 21.85 8.33
C ARG A 137 21.50 22.94 7.38
N VAL A 138 20.78 23.93 7.92
CA VAL A 138 20.48 25.15 7.18
C VAL A 138 21.64 26.12 7.32
N ALA A 139 22.12 26.66 6.20
CA ALA A 139 23.30 27.54 6.17
C ALA A 139 23.11 28.81 7.01
N THR A 140 21.89 29.36 7.02
CA THR A 140 21.53 30.58 7.75
C THR A 140 21.20 30.34 9.22
N ASP A 141 20.92 29.09 9.63
CA ASP A 141 20.61 28.71 11.01
C ASP A 141 21.12 27.30 11.31
N GLY A 142 22.36 27.24 11.85
CA GLY A 142 23.03 25.99 12.18
C GLY A 142 22.39 25.18 13.32
N ARG A 143 21.33 25.68 13.98
CA ARG A 143 20.55 24.92 14.95
C ARG A 143 19.43 24.12 14.28
N LEU A 144 18.96 24.57 13.12
CA LEU A 144 17.89 23.91 12.40
C LEU A 144 18.41 22.69 11.61
N ARG A 145 17.60 21.63 11.58
CA ARG A 145 17.85 20.40 10.81
C ARG A 145 16.65 20.08 9.94
N LEU A 146 16.92 19.81 8.67
CA LEU A 146 15.92 19.33 7.71
C LEU A 146 16.10 17.82 7.54
N LEU A 147 14.99 17.09 7.61
CA LEU A 147 14.91 15.70 7.21
C LEU A 147 14.98 15.64 5.69
N LYS A 148 16.10 15.14 5.17
CA LYS A 148 16.29 14.96 3.73
C LYS A 148 16.40 13.46 3.43
N PRO A 149 15.50 12.89 2.61
CA PRO A 149 15.67 11.51 2.13
C PRO A 149 16.93 11.43 1.27
N THR A 150 17.68 10.33 1.37
CA THR A 150 18.80 10.05 0.47
C THR A 150 18.30 9.49 -0.85
N GLU A 151 19.16 9.44 -1.87
CA GLU A 151 18.83 8.77 -3.13
C GLU A 151 18.44 7.30 -2.94
N GLN A 152 19.00 6.63 -1.92
CA GLN A 152 18.62 5.26 -1.58
C GLN A 152 17.15 5.16 -1.16
N LEU A 153 16.67 6.09 -0.33
CA LEU A 153 15.25 6.12 0.07
C LEU A 153 14.35 6.52 -1.09
N LEU A 154 14.77 7.48 -1.91
CA LEU A 154 14.02 7.90 -3.09
C LEU A 154 13.94 6.79 -4.15
N ASP A 155 14.99 5.98 -4.31
CA ASP A 155 14.99 4.83 -5.21
C ASP A 155 14.08 3.70 -4.73
N TRP A 156 14.08 3.42 -3.41
CA TRP A 156 13.10 2.52 -2.81
C TRP A 156 11.67 3.00 -3.06
N ASP A 157 11.41 4.30 -2.86
CA ASP A 157 10.10 4.92 -3.11
C ASP A 157 9.65 4.78 -4.57
N ARG A 158 10.52 5.11 -5.53
CA ARG A 158 10.27 4.95 -6.96
C ARG A 158 10.02 3.48 -7.36
N THR A 159 10.75 2.54 -6.77
CA THR A 159 10.54 1.10 -7.00
C THR A 159 9.16 0.66 -6.54
N GLY A 160 8.72 1.11 -5.36
CA GLY A 160 7.38 0.84 -4.84
C GLY A 160 6.29 1.44 -5.73
N LEU A 161 6.45 2.70 -6.13
CA LEU A 161 5.52 3.37 -7.06
C LEU A 161 5.41 2.60 -8.38
N ALA A 162 6.53 2.24 -9.00
CA ALA A 162 6.53 1.46 -10.25
C ALA A 162 5.72 0.17 -10.12
N GLY A 163 5.86 -0.59 -9.02
CA GLY A 163 5.08 -1.80 -8.78
C GLY A 163 3.57 -1.56 -8.73
N TYR A 164 3.12 -0.49 -8.07
CA TYR A 164 1.70 -0.11 -8.04
C TYR A 164 1.17 0.30 -9.41
N TYR A 165 1.97 1.03 -10.19
CA TYR A 165 1.56 1.47 -11.53
C TYR A 165 1.64 0.37 -12.59
N GLU A 166 2.54 -0.60 -12.45
CA GLU A 166 2.50 -1.83 -13.24
C GLU A 166 1.21 -2.62 -12.99
N ALA A 167 0.79 -2.72 -11.72
CA ALA A 167 -0.49 -3.36 -11.37
C ALA A 167 -1.69 -2.61 -11.99
N LEU A 168 -1.69 -1.27 -11.93
CA LEU A 168 -2.70 -0.46 -12.61
C LEU A 168 -2.67 -0.63 -14.13
N ARG A 169 -1.50 -0.77 -14.75
CA ARG A 169 -1.36 -0.96 -16.21
C ARG A 169 -1.88 -2.32 -16.70
N ILE A 170 -1.87 -3.36 -15.85
CA ILE A 170 -2.56 -4.64 -16.13
C ILE A 170 -4.07 -4.40 -16.30
N LEU A 171 -4.66 -3.52 -15.49
CA LEU A 171 -6.08 -3.20 -15.56
C LEU A 171 -6.38 -2.20 -16.69
N TYR A 172 -5.60 -1.13 -16.78
CA TYR A 172 -5.87 0.01 -17.66
C TYR A 172 -4.65 0.36 -18.53
N PRO A 173 -4.35 -0.44 -19.56
CA PRO A 173 -3.12 -0.29 -20.35
C PRO A 173 -3.01 1.07 -21.06
N ASP A 174 -4.14 1.68 -21.44
CA ASP A 174 -4.17 2.90 -22.27
C ASP A 174 -4.14 4.21 -21.45
N THR A 175 -3.91 4.15 -20.13
CA THR A 175 -3.97 5.35 -19.26
C THR A 175 -2.67 6.19 -19.28
N GLY A 176 -1.60 5.66 -19.87
CA GLY A 176 -0.32 6.36 -20.00
C GLY A 176 0.56 6.33 -18.75
N TYR A 177 0.47 5.30 -17.90
CA TYR A 177 1.27 5.14 -16.67
C TYR A 177 2.78 4.92 -16.92
N ASP A 178 3.33 5.34 -18.07
CA ASP A 178 4.69 5.06 -18.48
C ASP A 178 5.73 5.77 -17.61
N LEU A 179 5.47 7.02 -17.20
CA LEU A 179 6.37 7.79 -16.33
C LEU A 179 6.65 7.10 -14.99
N PRO A 180 5.65 6.71 -14.18
CA PRO A 180 5.92 6.00 -12.93
C PRO A 180 6.54 4.62 -13.15
N VAL A 181 6.14 3.88 -14.20
CA VAL A 181 6.72 2.56 -14.50
C VAL A 181 8.20 2.68 -14.88
N ALA A 182 8.56 3.74 -15.62
CA ALA A 182 9.94 4.10 -15.93
C ALA A 182 10.72 4.70 -14.74
N ARG A 183 10.08 4.81 -13.56
CA ARG A 183 10.66 5.41 -12.34
C ARG A 183 11.13 6.84 -12.57
N ASP A 184 10.37 7.61 -13.33
CA ASP A 184 10.70 9.00 -13.65
C ASP A 184 10.78 9.86 -12.37
N ARG A 185 11.87 10.64 -12.26
CA ARG A 185 12.18 11.41 -11.04
C ARG A 185 11.30 12.64 -10.90
N GLU A 186 11.02 13.33 -12.01
CA GLU A 186 10.17 14.53 -11.99
C GLU A 186 8.74 14.13 -11.65
N PHE A 187 8.27 13.00 -12.18
CA PHE A 187 6.96 12.45 -11.86
C PHE A 187 6.86 12.08 -10.38
N GLN A 188 7.84 11.36 -9.85
CA GLN A 188 7.87 11.01 -8.44
C GLN A 188 7.82 12.25 -7.55
N LEU A 189 8.57 13.30 -7.87
CA LEU A 189 8.54 14.57 -7.16
C LEU A 189 7.15 15.22 -7.20
N ALA A 190 6.56 15.36 -8.40
CA ALA A 190 5.24 15.97 -8.60
C ALA A 190 4.13 15.22 -7.84
N MET A 191 4.11 13.89 -7.96
CA MET A 191 3.14 13.05 -7.25
C MET A 191 3.28 13.18 -5.73
N ARG A 192 4.50 13.11 -5.20
CA ARG A 192 4.76 13.18 -3.75
C ARG A 192 4.46 14.57 -3.18
N LYS A 193 4.71 15.64 -3.94
CA LYS A 193 4.28 17.00 -3.60
C LYS A 193 2.74 17.06 -3.49
N ALA A 194 2.03 16.58 -4.50
CA ALA A 194 0.56 16.55 -4.51
C ALA A 194 -0.03 15.69 -3.37
N SER A 195 0.64 14.57 -3.00
CA SER A 195 0.21 13.66 -1.93
C SER A 195 -0.04 14.32 -0.59
N THR A 196 0.71 15.37 -0.24
CA THR A 196 0.54 16.10 1.02
C THR A 196 -0.88 16.63 1.22
N SER A 197 -1.57 17.01 0.14
CA SER A 197 -2.92 17.60 0.19
C SER A 197 -4.02 16.61 0.55
N TYR A 198 -3.78 15.30 0.42
CA TYR A 198 -4.80 14.27 0.65
C TYR A 198 -4.41 13.20 1.70
N PHE A 199 -3.45 13.51 2.56
CA PHE A 199 -3.14 12.69 3.74
C PHE A 199 -4.36 12.36 4.62
N PRO A 200 -5.32 13.28 4.88
CA PRO A 200 -6.51 12.97 5.66
C PRO A 200 -7.36 11.85 5.03
N GLN A 201 -7.46 11.82 3.70
CA GLN A 201 -8.18 10.80 2.94
C GLN A 201 -7.44 9.46 3.01
N ILE A 202 -6.10 9.48 2.94
CA ILE A 202 -5.28 8.29 3.15
C ILE A 202 -5.53 7.70 4.55
N ALA A 203 -5.49 8.56 5.56
CA ALA A 203 -5.72 8.15 6.94
C ALA A 203 -7.16 7.64 7.16
N ALA A 204 -8.15 8.22 6.48
CA ALA A 204 -9.54 7.78 6.56
C ALA A 204 -9.74 6.37 6.02
N PHE A 205 -9.23 6.04 4.82
CA PHE A 205 -9.43 4.69 4.27
C PHE A 205 -8.73 3.62 5.12
N ILE A 206 -7.55 3.93 5.68
CA ILE A 206 -6.83 3.03 6.58
C ILE A 206 -7.69 2.69 7.82
N ARG A 207 -8.34 3.70 8.41
CA ARG A 207 -9.21 3.51 9.57
C ARG A 207 -10.51 2.78 9.24
N GLU A 208 -11.03 2.98 8.04
CA GLU A 208 -12.25 2.31 7.57
C GLU A 208 -12.02 0.83 7.23
N ASP A 209 -10.78 0.41 6.97
CA ASP A 209 -10.42 -0.99 6.75
C ASP A 209 -10.27 -1.75 8.08
N THR A 210 -11.40 -1.93 8.76
CA THR A 210 -11.44 -2.56 10.09
C THR A 210 -11.01 -4.02 10.09
N ASP A 211 -11.15 -4.72 8.96
CA ASP A 211 -10.73 -6.12 8.83
C ASP A 211 -9.20 -6.26 8.84
N LEU A 212 -8.48 -5.34 8.19
CA LEU A 212 -7.03 -5.44 8.06
C LEU A 212 -6.22 -4.52 8.99
N LEU A 213 -6.84 -3.51 9.61
CA LEU A 213 -6.16 -2.58 10.52
C LEU A 213 -5.32 -3.27 11.63
N PRO A 214 -5.79 -4.35 12.29
CA PRO A 214 -4.97 -5.07 13.26
C PRO A 214 -3.68 -5.64 12.65
N PHE A 215 -3.76 -6.14 11.41
CA PHE A 215 -2.65 -6.79 10.70
C PHE A 215 -1.68 -5.77 10.09
N LEU A 216 -2.18 -4.60 9.69
CA LEU A 216 -1.37 -3.46 9.31
C LEU A 216 -0.52 -2.95 10.49
N SER A 217 -1.04 -3.05 11.71
CA SER A 217 -0.34 -2.64 12.93
C SER A 217 0.70 -3.68 13.39
N MET A 218 0.51 -4.95 13.07
CA MET A 218 1.50 -6.01 13.33
C MET A 218 2.69 -5.90 12.39
N TYR A 219 3.87 -6.29 12.86
CA TYR A 219 5.04 -6.42 11.98
C TYR A 219 4.74 -7.41 10.85
N GLN A 220 4.71 -6.95 9.61
CA GLN A 220 4.48 -7.77 8.42
C GLN A 220 3.14 -8.55 8.43
N GLY A 221 2.17 -8.16 9.27
CA GLY A 221 0.94 -8.94 9.46
C GLY A 221 0.12 -9.05 8.17
N VAL A 222 -0.08 -7.93 7.47
CA VAL A 222 -0.80 -7.94 6.18
C VAL A 222 -0.07 -8.76 5.11
N HIS A 223 1.26 -8.80 5.10
CA HIS A 223 2.04 -9.58 4.14
C HIS A 223 1.93 -11.08 4.40
N ILE A 224 1.84 -11.50 5.67
CA ILE A 224 1.52 -12.90 6.01
C ILE A 224 0.15 -13.28 5.45
N LEU A 225 -0.87 -12.42 5.61
CA LEU A 225 -2.22 -12.67 5.08
C LEU A 225 -2.24 -12.73 3.55
N MET A 226 -1.59 -11.76 2.88
CA MET A 226 -1.46 -11.76 1.41
C MET A 226 -0.83 -13.06 0.92
N HIS A 227 0.23 -13.55 1.58
CA HIS A 227 0.88 -14.79 1.19
C HIS A 227 -0.01 -16.02 1.40
N VAL A 228 -0.77 -16.09 2.50
CA VAL A 228 -1.71 -17.18 2.74
C VAL A 228 -2.79 -17.22 1.65
N ILE A 229 -3.32 -16.06 1.27
CA ILE A 229 -4.33 -15.96 0.21
C ILE A 229 -3.75 -16.38 -1.15
N ASP A 230 -2.56 -15.89 -1.48
CA ASP A 230 -1.89 -16.23 -2.74
C ASP A 230 -1.70 -17.74 -2.89
N LEU A 231 -1.21 -18.41 -1.83
CA LEU A 231 -1.07 -19.87 -1.79
C LEU A 231 -2.42 -20.62 -1.90
N ASN A 232 -3.52 -20.04 -1.38
CA ASN A 232 -4.85 -20.64 -1.48
C ASN A 232 -5.49 -20.47 -2.87
N LEU A 233 -5.01 -19.51 -3.67
CA LEU A 233 -5.55 -19.21 -5.00
C LEU A 233 -4.80 -19.94 -6.13
N GLU A 234 -3.70 -20.62 -5.84
CA GLU A 234 -2.97 -21.39 -6.84
C GLU A 234 -3.86 -22.54 -7.39
N PRO A 235 -4.04 -22.68 -8.73
CA PRO A 235 -4.96 -23.63 -9.34
C PRO A 235 -4.75 -25.12 -9.01
N GLN A 236 -3.57 -25.47 -8.50
CA GLN A 236 -3.19 -26.83 -8.09
C GLN A 236 -2.77 -26.87 -6.61
N SER A 237 -3.21 -25.90 -5.82
CA SER A 237 -2.80 -25.77 -4.42
C SER A 237 -3.22 -27.00 -3.61
N ARG A 238 -2.23 -27.72 -3.10
CA ARG A 238 -2.43 -28.58 -1.95
C ARG A 238 -2.86 -27.72 -0.76
N PRO A 239 -3.62 -28.26 0.22
CA PRO A 239 -3.98 -27.52 1.42
C PRO A 239 -2.77 -26.83 2.06
N VAL A 240 -2.87 -25.52 2.26
CA VAL A 240 -1.79 -24.70 2.81
C VAL A 240 -1.53 -25.14 4.25
N ARG A 241 -0.27 -25.35 4.59
CA ARG A 241 0.16 -25.72 5.94
C ARG A 241 1.06 -24.67 6.53
N GLU A 242 1.12 -24.61 7.86
CA GLU A 242 2.03 -23.69 8.56
C GLU A 242 3.49 -23.81 8.10
N ARG A 243 3.95 -25.04 7.76
CA ARG A 243 5.31 -25.27 7.23
C ARG A 243 5.56 -24.58 5.88
N ASP A 244 4.51 -24.35 5.10
CA ASP A 244 4.61 -23.69 3.79
C ASP A 244 4.89 -22.19 3.97
N LEU A 245 4.66 -21.65 5.18
CA LEU A 245 4.99 -20.27 5.56
C LEU A 245 6.41 -20.13 6.15
N ALA A 246 7.18 -21.22 6.27
CA ALA A 246 8.51 -21.17 6.89
C ALA A 246 9.49 -20.23 6.17
N GLY A 247 9.31 -20.03 4.86
CA GLY A 247 10.10 -19.08 4.07
C GLY A 247 9.98 -17.63 4.53
N LEU A 248 8.83 -17.25 5.12
CA LEU A 248 8.56 -15.88 5.55
C LEU A 248 9.49 -15.42 6.67
N GLN A 249 9.99 -16.32 7.51
CA GLN A 249 10.87 -15.97 8.62
C GLN A 249 12.13 -15.25 8.15
N ARG A 250 12.81 -15.81 7.15
CA ARG A 250 14.04 -15.24 6.58
C ARG A 250 13.74 -14.01 5.74
N ARG A 251 12.71 -14.07 4.90
CA ARG A 251 12.34 -12.98 3.99
C ARG A 251 11.93 -11.71 4.75
N PHE A 252 11.23 -11.86 5.86
CA PHE A 252 10.66 -10.73 6.60
C PHE A 252 11.29 -10.48 7.97
N GLY A 253 12.27 -11.28 8.40
CA GLY A 253 12.92 -11.11 9.70
C GLY A 253 11.95 -11.33 10.87
N ILE A 254 10.99 -12.25 10.74
CA ILE A 254 9.95 -12.54 11.75
C ILE A 254 10.11 -13.94 12.35
N SER A 255 9.61 -14.12 13.57
CA SER A 255 9.67 -15.42 14.27
C SER A 255 8.50 -16.34 13.88
N ARG A 256 8.65 -17.66 14.12
CA ARG A 256 7.53 -18.62 14.01
C ARG A 256 6.37 -18.26 14.92
N SER A 257 6.67 -17.86 16.15
CA SER A 257 5.65 -17.47 17.12
C SER A 257 4.85 -16.26 16.64
N HIS A 258 5.52 -15.29 15.99
CA HIS A 258 4.84 -14.15 15.37
C HIS A 258 3.87 -14.59 14.26
N ILE A 259 4.33 -15.45 13.34
CA ILE A 259 3.47 -16.00 12.28
C ILE A 259 2.25 -16.70 12.88
N ARG A 260 2.43 -17.56 13.89
CA ARG A 260 1.32 -18.25 14.56
C ARG A 260 0.34 -17.28 15.20
N ASN A 261 0.83 -16.28 15.92
CA ASN A 261 -0.03 -15.27 16.55
C ASN A 261 -0.85 -14.52 15.51
N THR A 262 -0.23 -14.12 14.39
CA THR A 262 -0.94 -13.49 13.26
C THR A 262 -2.03 -14.40 12.69
N LEU A 263 -1.74 -15.69 12.48
CA LEU A 263 -2.73 -16.65 11.99
C LEU A 263 -3.88 -16.86 13.00
N SER A 264 -3.58 -16.99 14.29
CA SER A 264 -4.61 -17.10 15.32
C SER A 264 -5.51 -15.86 15.39
N THR A 265 -4.95 -14.65 15.22
CA THR A 265 -5.76 -13.43 15.12
C THR A 265 -6.63 -13.43 13.86
N ALA A 266 -6.09 -13.90 12.73
CA ALA A 266 -6.83 -13.98 11.46
C ALA A 266 -7.98 -14.99 11.51
N GLU A 267 -7.78 -16.13 12.18
CA GLU A 267 -8.82 -17.11 12.42
C GLU A 267 -9.91 -16.57 13.34
N ALA A 268 -9.52 -15.92 14.45
CA ALA A 268 -10.47 -15.29 15.37
C ALA A 268 -11.30 -14.18 14.70
N ALA A 269 -10.72 -13.49 13.71
CA ALA A 269 -11.41 -12.49 12.89
C ALA A 269 -12.24 -13.11 11.74
N GLY A 270 -12.20 -14.43 11.54
CA GLY A 270 -12.90 -15.13 10.46
C GLY A 270 -12.35 -14.86 9.06
N LEU A 271 -11.10 -14.38 8.94
CA LEU A 271 -10.44 -14.13 7.66
C LEU A 271 -9.81 -15.40 7.08
N ILE A 272 -9.43 -16.33 7.94
CA ILE A 272 -8.98 -17.67 7.58
C ILE A 272 -9.71 -18.71 8.43
N THR A 273 -9.66 -19.96 8.01
CA THR A 273 -10.01 -21.11 8.84
C THR A 273 -8.79 -21.99 9.05
N VAL A 274 -8.61 -22.51 10.26
CA VAL A 274 -7.62 -23.54 10.55
C VAL A 274 -8.32 -24.86 10.85
N SER A 275 -7.87 -25.94 10.24
CA SER A 275 -8.52 -27.25 10.35
C SER A 275 -7.55 -28.43 10.27
N GLY A 276 -8.10 -29.64 10.43
CA GLY A 276 -7.38 -30.92 10.34
C GLY A 276 -6.70 -31.36 11.64
N ARG A 277 -6.20 -32.61 11.64
CA ARG A 277 -5.47 -33.17 12.80
C ARG A 277 -4.28 -32.26 13.11
N SER A 278 -4.21 -31.77 14.34
CA SER A 278 -3.23 -30.77 14.84
C SER A 278 -3.37 -29.32 14.37
N GLN A 279 -4.52 -28.89 13.82
CA GLN A 279 -4.78 -27.49 13.44
C GLN A 279 -3.73 -26.94 12.46
N ARG A 280 -3.49 -27.67 11.35
CA ARG A 280 -2.38 -27.37 10.42
C ARG A 280 -2.81 -26.97 9.02
N LEU A 281 -4.08 -27.12 8.65
CA LEU A 281 -4.57 -26.75 7.33
C LEU A 281 -5.17 -25.35 7.40
N ILE A 282 -4.64 -24.44 6.60
CA ILE A 282 -5.02 -23.03 6.59
C ILE A 282 -5.77 -22.75 5.28
N ALA A 283 -6.99 -22.24 5.36
CA ALA A 283 -7.74 -21.81 4.19
C ALA A 283 -8.19 -20.36 4.32
N ALA A 284 -8.11 -19.60 3.23
CA ALA A 284 -8.68 -18.25 3.18
C ALA A 284 -10.22 -18.35 3.16
N THR A 285 -10.92 -17.55 3.96
CA THR A 285 -12.38 -17.44 3.85
C THR A 285 -12.75 -16.48 2.72
N PRO A 286 -13.99 -16.52 2.20
CA PRO A 286 -14.47 -15.51 1.26
C PRO A 286 -14.35 -14.08 1.81
N ARG A 287 -14.52 -13.90 3.12
CA ARG A 287 -14.33 -12.60 3.79
C ARG A 287 -12.85 -12.18 3.78
N GLY A 288 -11.93 -13.08 4.11
CA GLY A 288 -10.49 -12.79 4.07
C GLY A 288 -10.00 -12.39 2.67
N LEU A 289 -10.47 -13.11 1.64
CA LEU A 289 -10.20 -12.74 0.25
C LEU A 289 -10.77 -11.36 -0.09
N ALA A 290 -12.04 -11.11 0.23
CA ALA A 290 -12.68 -9.81 -0.04
C ALA A 290 -12.01 -8.65 0.69
N ALA A 291 -11.53 -8.86 1.92
CA ALA A 291 -10.80 -7.84 2.69
C ALA A 291 -9.49 -7.45 2.01
N ILE A 292 -8.68 -8.44 1.61
CA ILE A 292 -7.41 -8.19 0.91
C ILE A 292 -7.64 -7.61 -0.49
N ASP A 293 -8.62 -8.10 -1.23
CA ASP A 293 -9.00 -7.55 -2.53
C ASP A 293 -9.40 -6.08 -2.41
N ARG A 294 -10.21 -5.73 -1.40
CA ARG A 294 -10.62 -4.35 -1.13
C ARG A 294 -9.43 -3.46 -0.77
N PHE A 295 -8.52 -3.94 0.07
CA PHE A 295 -7.31 -3.21 0.43
C PHE A 295 -6.42 -2.92 -0.78
N ILE A 296 -6.20 -3.91 -1.64
CA ILE A 296 -5.45 -3.75 -2.88
C ILE A 296 -6.14 -2.72 -3.78
N ALA A 297 -7.46 -2.86 -3.98
CA ALA A 297 -8.22 -1.94 -4.81
C ALA A 297 -8.21 -0.49 -4.28
N ASN A 298 -8.35 -0.29 -2.97
CA ASN A 298 -8.23 1.02 -2.33
C ASN A 298 -6.83 1.62 -2.56
N THR A 299 -5.79 0.80 -2.41
CA THR A 299 -4.41 1.23 -2.63
C THR A 299 -4.21 1.69 -4.07
N LEU A 300 -4.67 0.92 -5.06
CA LEU A 300 -4.53 1.27 -6.47
C LEU A 300 -5.39 2.48 -6.87
N ALA A 301 -6.62 2.59 -6.37
CA ALA A 301 -7.46 3.78 -6.55
C ALA A 301 -6.77 5.05 -6.00
N SER A 302 -6.10 4.95 -4.84
CA SER A 302 -5.36 6.07 -4.26
C SER A 302 -4.11 6.44 -5.08
N HIS A 303 -3.45 5.46 -5.70
CA HIS A 303 -2.33 5.73 -6.61
C HIS A 303 -2.78 6.33 -7.94
N ASP A 304 -3.93 5.92 -8.48
CA ASP A 304 -4.51 6.58 -9.66
C ASP A 304 -4.88 8.03 -9.34
N LEU A 305 -5.47 8.32 -8.16
CA LEU A 305 -5.68 9.69 -7.69
C LEU A 305 -4.38 10.50 -7.70
N GLY A 306 -3.32 9.96 -7.09
CA GLY A 306 -2.01 10.62 -7.08
C GLY A 306 -1.44 10.86 -8.48
N TYR A 307 -1.64 9.92 -9.41
CA TYR A 307 -1.25 10.09 -10.82
C TYR A 307 -2.01 11.23 -11.49
N ARG A 308 -3.34 11.26 -11.36
CA ARG A 308 -4.19 12.32 -11.94
C ARG A 308 -3.77 13.70 -11.43
N MET A 309 -3.46 13.81 -10.15
CA MET A 309 -2.97 15.04 -9.55
C MET A 309 -1.58 15.44 -10.07
N ALA A 310 -0.67 14.47 -10.18
CA ALA A 310 0.68 14.71 -10.71
C ALA A 310 0.63 15.19 -12.18
N ILE A 311 -0.16 14.52 -13.02
CA ILE A 311 -0.31 14.91 -14.44
C ILE A 311 -0.98 16.28 -14.58
N ALA A 312 -1.95 16.63 -13.72
CA ALA A 312 -2.51 17.98 -13.72
C ALA A 312 -1.44 19.04 -13.42
N GLU A 313 -0.54 18.80 -12.46
CA GLU A 313 0.60 19.68 -12.18
C GLU A 313 1.57 19.76 -13.38
N PHE A 314 1.88 18.64 -14.03
CA PHE A 314 2.69 18.63 -15.27
C PHE A 314 2.06 19.43 -16.41
N GLY A 315 0.75 19.29 -16.60
CA GLY A 315 0.01 20.01 -17.63
C GLY A 315 0.04 21.53 -17.42
N HIS A 316 0.13 21.99 -16.17
CA HIS A 316 0.32 23.41 -15.82
C HIS A 316 1.79 23.84 -15.98
N ALA A 317 2.76 23.01 -15.56
CA ALA A 317 4.20 23.29 -15.69
C ALA A 317 4.73 23.20 -17.14
N ALA A 318 3.96 22.62 -18.06
CA ALA A 318 4.25 22.57 -19.49
C ALA A 318 3.81 23.83 -20.26
N ASP A 319 3.10 24.80 -19.62
CA ASP A 319 2.96 26.14 -20.19
C ASP A 319 4.34 26.82 -20.17
N PRO A 320 4.93 27.14 -21.34
CA PRO A 320 6.27 27.72 -21.41
C PRO A 320 6.41 29.07 -20.69
N ARG A 321 5.30 29.69 -20.25
CA ARG A 321 5.27 30.94 -19.50
C ARG A 321 5.55 30.81 -17.99
N ASP A 322 5.43 29.60 -17.43
CA ASP A 322 5.60 29.34 -15.99
C ASP A 322 6.90 28.61 -15.64
N ARG A 323 7.80 28.39 -16.60
CA ARG A 323 9.14 27.89 -16.30
C ARG A 323 9.98 29.04 -15.72
N PRO A 324 10.42 29.00 -14.44
CA PRO A 324 11.44 29.93 -13.99
C PRO A 324 12.71 29.66 -14.81
N ASP A 325 13.22 30.71 -15.46
CA ASP A 325 14.49 30.69 -16.17
C ASP A 325 15.54 29.98 -15.30
N ARG A 326 15.97 28.79 -15.71
CA ARG A 326 17.14 28.16 -15.10
C ARG A 326 18.33 29.07 -15.43
N PRO A 327 19.06 29.59 -14.44
CA PRO A 327 20.30 30.27 -14.74
C PRO A 327 21.26 29.25 -15.38
N GLN A 328 21.74 29.57 -16.57
CA GLN A 328 22.87 28.88 -17.15
C GLN A 328 24.09 29.12 -16.25
N ARG A 329 24.55 28.09 -15.53
CA ARG A 329 25.92 27.87 -15.07
C ARG A 329 26.08 26.47 -14.50
#